data_AF-A0A8S0Y8C4-F1
#
_entry.id   AF-A0A8S0Y8C4-F1
#
_cell.length_a   1.000
_cell.length_b   1.000
_cell.length_c   1.000
_cell.angle_alpha   90.00
_cell.angle_beta   90.00
_cell.angle_gamma   90.00
#
_symmetry.space_group_name_H-M   'P 1'
#
loop_
_entity.id
_entity.type
_entity.pdbx_description
1 polymer ?
#
loop_
_entity_poly.entity_id
_entity_poly.type
_entity_poly.pdbx_seq_one_letter_code
_entity_poly.pdbx_strand_id
1 'polypeptide(L)'
;MAVIPSTIDFKSPRQKEWGVLQDKKLVQLNYGGITDSSGSSVSSYSTNCYQDALEQAKLLIAQGTGTADVQVVEFVPYDYMMQPNV
;
A
#
# COMPACT_ATOMS: atom_id res chain seq x y z
N MET A 1 23.61 30.68 -1.07
CA MET A 1 22.43 29.80 -0.98
C MET A 1 22.41 29.20 0.40
N ALA A 2 21.33 29.39 1.16
CA ALA A 2 21.20 28.75 2.47
C ALA A 2 21.06 27.23 2.26
N VAL A 3 21.93 26.45 2.88
CA VAL A 3 21.78 24.99 2.91
C VAL A 3 20.62 24.70 3.85
N ILE A 4 19.47 24.31 3.30
CA ILE A 4 18.36 23.79 4.09
C ILE A 4 18.83 22.42 4.61
N PRO A 5 18.97 22.22 5.94
CA PRO A 5 19.34 20.93 6.49
C PRO A 5 18.26 19.92 6.09
N SER A 6 18.64 18.85 5.41
CA SER A 6 17.73 17.73 5.17
C SER A 6 17.34 17.14 6.51
N THR A 7 16.08 17.26 6.89
CA THR A 7 15.49 16.63 8.09
C THR A 7 15.07 15.19 7.81
N ILE A 8 15.71 14.51 6.85
CA ILE A 8 15.47 13.10 6.62
C ILE A 8 16.09 12.32 7.79
N ASP A 9 15.25 12.02 8.78
CA ASP A 9 15.57 11.10 9.86
C ASP A 9 15.24 9.68 9.37
N PHE A 10 16.24 8.96 8.85
CA PHE A 10 16.12 7.55 8.46
C PHE A 10 15.98 6.67 9.72
N LYS A 11 14.94 6.87 10.53
CA LYS A 11 14.62 5.93 11.60
C LYS A 11 14.14 4.63 11.00
N SER A 12 14.34 3.57 11.78
CA SER A 12 14.05 2.17 11.47
C SER A 12 12.79 2.02 10.62
N PRO A 13 12.80 1.15 9.59
CA PRO A 13 11.64 0.94 8.74
C PRO A 13 10.39 0.68 9.59
N ARG A 14 9.27 1.28 9.21
CA ARG A 14 7.97 0.96 9.82
C ARG A 14 7.66 -0.53 9.65
N GLN A 15 6.64 -1.00 10.36
CA GLN A 15 6.03 -2.31 10.10
C GLN A 15 5.90 -2.53 8.59
N LYS A 16 6.29 -3.72 8.12
CA LYS A 16 6.13 -4.12 6.72
C LYS A 16 4.70 -3.91 6.28
N GLU A 17 4.54 -3.23 5.16
CA GLU A 17 3.26 -3.07 4.49
C GLU A 17 3.26 -3.89 3.21
N TRP A 18 2.06 -4.23 2.75
CA TRP A 18 1.83 -5.08 1.60
C TRP A 18 0.74 -4.46 0.74
N GLY A 19 0.88 -4.52 -0.57
CA GLY A 19 -0.20 -4.18 -1.48
C GLY A 19 -0.20 -5.08 -2.71
N VAL A 20 -1.08 -4.75 -3.65
CA VAL A 20 -1.26 -5.54 -4.87
C VAL A 20 -1.12 -4.66 -6.10
N LEU A 21 -0.32 -5.12 -7.05
CA LEU A 21 -0.27 -4.58 -8.39
C LEU A 21 -1.21 -5.37 -9.29
N GLN A 22 -2.05 -4.67 -10.04
CA GLN A 22 -2.81 -5.19 -11.18
C GLN A 22 -2.27 -4.51 -12.44
N ASP A 23 -1.81 -5.29 -13.44
CA ASP A 23 -1.21 -4.75 -14.66
C ASP A 23 -0.08 -3.72 -14.38
N LYS A 24 0.75 -4.02 -13.37
CA LYS A 24 1.84 -3.16 -12.87
C LYS A 24 1.38 -1.83 -12.27
N LYS A 25 0.09 -1.66 -11.99
CA LYS A 25 -0.47 -0.49 -11.31
C LYS A 25 -0.91 -0.84 -9.91
N LEU A 26 -0.58 0.02 -8.95
CA LEU A 26 -1.04 -0.13 -7.58
C LEU A 26 -2.54 0.14 -7.52
N VAL A 27 -3.30 -0.81 -6.97
CA VAL A 27 -4.76 -0.72 -6.85
C VAL A 27 -5.20 -0.54 -5.40
N GLN A 28 -6.32 0.16 -5.20
CA GLN A 28 -6.97 0.22 -3.90
C GLN A 28 -7.81 -1.03 -3.70
N LEU A 29 -7.67 -1.63 -2.52
CA LEU A 29 -8.36 -2.85 -2.15
C LEU A 29 -9.04 -2.66 -0.80
N ASN A 30 -10.04 -3.50 -0.53
CA ASN A 30 -10.75 -3.42 0.74
C ASN A 30 -9.79 -3.84 1.88
N TYR A 31 -9.53 -2.91 2.79
CA TYR A 31 -8.62 -3.07 3.92
C TYR A 31 -9.14 -4.14 4.89
N GLY A 32 -8.67 -5.38 4.74
CA GLY A 32 -9.07 -6.49 5.61
C GLY A 32 -10.57 -6.83 5.58
N GLY A 33 -11.29 -6.44 4.51
CA GLY A 33 -12.73 -6.70 4.39
C GLY A 33 -13.62 -5.77 5.25
N ILE A 34 -13.09 -4.65 5.72
CA ILE A 34 -13.81 -3.72 6.60
C ILE A 34 -14.77 -2.82 5.80
N THR A 35 -15.96 -2.61 6.34
CA THR A 35 -16.92 -1.62 5.87
C THR A 35 -17.09 -0.50 6.89
N ASP A 36 -17.34 0.71 6.41
CA ASP A 36 -17.65 1.85 7.26
C ASP A 36 -19.11 1.81 7.75
N SER A 37 -19.50 2.81 8.55
CA SER A 37 -20.87 2.96 9.07
C SER A 37 -21.95 3.15 7.99
N SER A 38 -21.56 3.47 6.74
CA SER A 38 -22.47 3.57 5.59
C SER A 38 -22.60 2.26 4.81
N GLY A 39 -21.83 1.23 5.17
CA GLY A 39 -21.76 -0.04 4.45
C GLY A 39 -20.78 -0.01 3.27
N SER A 40 -19.99 1.07 3.12
CA SER A 40 -19.01 1.19 2.04
C SER A 40 -17.68 0.55 2.44
N SER A 41 -17.03 -0.14 1.50
CA SER A 41 -15.72 -0.74 1.72
C SER A 41 -14.67 0.32 2.05
N VAL A 42 -13.97 0.15 3.17
CA VAL A 42 -12.82 0.99 3.49
C VAL A 42 -11.66 0.58 2.59
N SER A 43 -11.36 1.42 1.61
CA SER A 43 -10.37 1.14 0.58
C SER A 43 -9.00 1.66 1.01
N SER A 44 -7.96 0.84 0.82
CA SER A 44 -6.56 1.20 1.07
C SER A 44 -5.65 0.66 -0.03
N TYR A 45 -4.53 1.34 -0.25
CA TYR A 45 -3.49 0.88 -1.18
C TYR A 45 -2.56 -0.17 -0.55
N SER A 46 -2.51 -0.21 0.78
CA SER A 46 -1.66 -1.14 1.53
C SER A 46 -2.34 -1.65 2.79
N THR A 47 -1.88 -2.81 3.25
CA THR A 47 -2.23 -3.43 4.53
C THR A 47 -0.95 -3.82 5.24
N ASN A 48 -0.96 -3.76 6.57
CA ASN A 48 0.14 -4.20 7.39
C ASN A 48 0.12 -5.74 7.64
N CYS A 49 -0.89 -6.43 7.09
CA CYS A 49 -1.10 -7.86 7.15
C CYS A 49 -0.92 -8.50 5.77
N TYR A 50 0.12 -9.33 5.62
CA TYR A 50 0.39 -10.05 4.36
C TYR A 50 -0.77 -10.94 3.91
N GLN A 51 -1.48 -11.56 4.86
CA GLN A 51 -2.56 -12.47 4.56
C GLN A 51 -3.76 -11.76 3.90
N ASP A 52 -4.04 -10.53 4.32
CA ASP A 52 -5.10 -9.70 3.73
C ASP A 52 -4.73 -9.34 2.28
N ALA A 53 -3.48 -8.98 2.02
CA ALA A 53 -3.00 -8.69 0.66
C ALA A 53 -3.11 -9.93 -0.25
N LEU A 54 -2.79 -11.12 0.27
CA LEU A 54 -2.96 -12.37 -0.46
C LEU A 54 -4.44 -12.68 -0.75
N GLU A 55 -5.34 -12.42 0.19
CA GLU A 55 -6.76 -12.63 -0.01
C GLU A 55 -7.32 -11.70 -1.09
N GLN A 56 -6.97 -10.42 -1.06
CA GLN A 56 -7.36 -9.47 -2.09
C GLN A 56 -6.79 -9.84 -3.47
N ALA A 57 -5.54 -10.31 -3.54
CA ALA A 57 -4.96 -10.81 -4.78
C ALA A 57 -5.74 -12.03 -5.33
N LYS A 58 -6.16 -12.97 -4.47
CA LYS A 58 -7.00 -14.11 -4.87
C LYS A 58 -8.36 -13.64 -5.41
N LEU A 59 -8.98 -12.63 -4.80
CA LEU A 59 -10.23 -12.06 -5.27
C LEU A 59 -10.09 -11.43 -6.65
N LEU A 60 -9.02 -10.67 -6.91
CA LEU A 60 -8.74 -10.10 -8.23
C LEU A 60 -8.56 -11.17 -9.31
N ILE A 61 -7.83 -12.24 -8.99
CA ILE A 61 -7.65 -13.38 -9.89
C ILE A 61 -9.00 -14.03 -10.19
N ALA A 62 -9.83 -14.26 -9.16
CA ALA A 62 -11.16 -14.85 -9.32
C ALA A 62 -12.13 -13.97 -10.12
N GLN A 63 -11.95 -12.65 -10.11
CA GLN A 63 -12.71 -11.69 -10.92
C GLN A 63 -12.29 -11.65 -12.40
N GLY A 64 -11.30 -12.45 -12.81
CA GLY A 64 -10.88 -12.59 -14.21
C GLY A 64 -9.67 -11.75 -14.61
N THR A 65 -8.98 -11.13 -13.65
CA THR A 65 -7.76 -10.34 -13.92
C THR A 65 -6.61 -11.19 -14.47
N GLY A 66 -6.59 -12.50 -14.20
CA GLY A 66 -5.50 -13.40 -14.61
C GLY A 66 -4.34 -13.39 -13.61
N THR A 67 -3.68 -14.55 -13.46
CA THR A 67 -2.60 -14.72 -12.47
C THR A 67 -1.29 -14.05 -12.85
N ALA A 68 -1.04 -13.82 -14.14
CA ALA A 68 0.16 -13.15 -14.63
C ALA A 68 0.16 -11.64 -14.32
N ASP A 69 -1.02 -11.07 -14.14
CA ASP A 69 -1.24 -9.63 -14.05
C ASP A 69 -1.41 -9.15 -12.61
N VAL A 70 -1.43 -10.06 -11.64
CA VAL A 70 -1.58 -9.78 -10.21
C VAL A 70 -0.28 -10.09 -9.47
N GLN A 71 0.26 -9.11 -8.74
CA GLN A 71 1.48 -9.27 -7.94
C GLN A 71 1.28 -8.72 -6.54
N VAL A 72 1.61 -9.50 -5.50
CA VAL A 72 1.68 -8.99 -4.13
C VAL A 72 3.07 -8.40 -3.91
N VAL A 73 3.13 -7.16 -3.41
CA VAL A 73 4.38 -6.41 -3.23
C VAL A 73 4.55 -6.00 -1.77
N GLU A 74 5.78 -6.11 -1.26
CA GLU A 74 6.17 -5.59 0.06
C GLU A 74 6.57 -4.12 -0.07
N PHE A 75 5.89 -3.25 0.65
CA PHE A 75 6.32 -1.89 0.92
C PHE A 75 7.06 -1.86 2.25
N VAL A 76 8.25 -1.28 2.25
CA VAL A 76 8.94 -0.90 3.47
C VAL A 76 8.87 0.63 3.51
N PRO A 77 7.80 1.23 4.09
CA PRO A 77 7.71 2.67 4.16
C PRO A 77 8.84 3.18 5.07
N TYR A 78 9.77 3.90 4.45
CA TYR A 78 10.70 4.75 5.15
C TYR A 78 9.99 6.07 5.45
N ASP A 79 10.02 6.50 6.70
CA ASP A 79 9.48 7.80 7.09
C ASP A 79 10.38 8.90 6.51
N TYR A 80 9.96 9.48 5.38
CA TYR A 80 10.58 10.68 4.80
C TYR A 80 9.70 11.89 5.07
N MET A 81 10.00 12.67 6.12
CA MET A 81 9.42 14.01 6.27
C MET A 81 10.23 15.00 5.45
N MET A 82 9.68 15.41 4.32
CA MET A 82 10.25 16.47 3.48
C MET A 82 9.54 17.79 3.78
N GLN A 83 10.29 18.85 4.02
CA GLN A 83 9.71 20.20 4.04
C GLN A 83 9.40 20.62 2.59
N PRO A 84 8.23 21.23 2.32
CA PRO A 84 7.93 21.78 1.01
C PRO A 84 8.94 22.89 0.69
N ASN A 85 9.62 22.78 -0.44
CA ASN A 85 10.29 23.92 -1.04
C ASN A 85 9.22 24.77 -1.74
N VAL A 86 8.96 25.96 -1.20
CA VAL A 86 8.12 27.01 -1.81
C VAL A 86 8.97 28.03 -2.54
#